data_AF-A0A7X4E0J3-F1
#
_entry.id   AF-A0A7X4E0J3-F1
#
_cell.length_a   1.000
_cell.length_b   1.000
_cell.length_c   1.000
_cell.angle_alpha   90.00
_cell.angle_beta   90.00
_cell.angle_gamma   90.00
#
_symmetry.space_group_name_H-M   'P 1'
#
loop_
_entity.id
_entity.type
_entity.pdbx_description
1 polymer ?
#
loop_
_entity_poly.entity_id
_entity_poly.type
_entity_poly.pdbx_seq_one_letter_code
_entity_poly.pdbx_strand_id
1 'polypeptide(L)'
;MAGHSAGGQVVHRFAATSGEQTAARAAVRFHYIVTNPSTYLYLGPEREVAGTFAVPDTECDDYDDWHYGLRDRNSYADALAADTIRAQLSRRDVRILIGDADTLSASLDISCGANLQGANRFVRGRTLVRYMDARYDGHAHREMIVPGVGHSSRSMWLSATGLDALFGN
;
A
#
# COMPACT_ATOMS: atom_id res chain seq x y z
N MET A 1 13.54 0.36 1.99
CA MET A 1 12.99 1.73 1.98
C MET A 1 11.85 1.78 2.99
N ALA A 2 11.72 2.85 3.77
CA ALA A 2 10.69 2.97 4.80
C ALA A 2 10.08 4.39 4.77
N GLY A 3 8.77 4.49 5.01
CA GLY A 3 8.08 5.78 4.96
C GLY A 3 6.78 5.77 5.75
N HIS A 4 6.48 6.88 6.44
CA HIS A 4 5.27 7.09 7.24
C HIS A 4 4.35 8.11 6.59
N SER A 5 3.02 7.91 6.67
CA SER A 5 2.01 8.84 6.15
C SER A 5 2.19 9.08 4.65
N ALA A 6 2.34 10.33 4.19
CA ALA A 6 2.69 10.65 2.80
C ALA A 6 3.96 9.91 2.33
N GLY A 7 4.95 9.72 3.20
CA GLY A 7 6.12 8.90 2.87
C GLY A 7 5.79 7.44 2.61
N GLY A 8 4.81 6.87 3.33
CA GLY A 8 4.33 5.51 3.09
C GLY A 8 3.68 5.37 1.71
N GLN A 9 2.96 6.40 1.27
CA GLN A 9 2.38 6.45 -0.07
C GLN A 9 3.46 6.39 -1.16
N VAL A 10 4.55 7.14 -0.98
CA VAL A 10 5.70 7.16 -1.88
C VAL A 10 6.38 5.79 -1.90
N VAL A 11 6.66 5.20 -0.73
CA VAL A 11 7.31 3.87 -0.65
C VAL A 11 6.50 2.82 -1.38
N HIS A 12 5.18 2.80 -1.19
CA HIS A 12 4.31 1.81 -1.83
C HIS A 12 4.35 1.93 -3.35
N ARG A 13 4.22 3.16 -3.87
CA ARG A 13 4.22 3.40 -5.32
C ARG A 13 5.59 3.17 -5.94
N PHE A 14 6.66 3.52 -5.22
CA PHE A 14 8.03 3.20 -5.62
C PHE A 14 8.29 1.68 -5.62
N ALA A 15 7.72 0.93 -4.67
CA ALA A 15 7.73 -0.53 -4.70
C ALA A 15 7.00 -1.09 -5.92
N ALA A 16 6.08 -0.37 -6.53
CA ALA A 16 5.38 -0.80 -7.73
C ALA A 16 6.12 -0.44 -9.03
N THR A 17 6.87 0.67 -9.04
CA THR A 17 7.39 1.28 -10.28
C THR A 17 8.92 1.37 -10.36
N SER A 18 9.65 1.11 -9.28
CA SER A 18 11.11 1.23 -9.30
C SER A 18 11.78 0.14 -10.15
N GLY A 19 12.72 0.56 -10.99
CA GLY A 19 13.61 -0.33 -11.75
C GLY A 19 14.84 -0.80 -10.96
N GLU A 20 14.96 -0.46 -9.67
CA GLU A 20 16.21 -0.63 -8.91
C GLU A 20 16.48 -2.08 -8.48
N GLN A 21 15.45 -2.89 -8.32
CA GLN A 21 15.59 -4.31 -7.97
C GLN A 21 15.82 -5.15 -9.23
N THR A 22 17.05 -5.06 -9.76
CA THR A 22 17.49 -5.77 -10.97
C THR A 22 18.23 -7.07 -10.63
N ALA A 23 18.43 -7.95 -11.63
CA ALA A 23 19.25 -9.15 -11.49
C ALA A 23 20.69 -8.84 -11.05
N ALA A 24 21.25 -7.71 -11.50
CA ALA A 24 22.58 -7.26 -11.10
C ALA A 24 22.67 -6.91 -9.59
N ARG A 25 21.53 -6.71 -8.92
CA ARG A 25 21.43 -6.44 -7.48
C ARG A 25 20.74 -7.58 -6.71
N ALA A 26 20.75 -8.80 -7.24
CA ALA A 26 20.11 -9.95 -6.60
C ALA A 26 20.65 -10.26 -5.18
N ALA A 27 21.88 -9.86 -4.86
CA ALA A 27 22.46 -10.01 -3.53
C ALA A 27 21.90 -9.01 -2.50
N VAL A 28 21.24 -7.92 -2.94
CA VAL A 28 20.63 -6.92 -2.05
C VAL A 28 19.20 -7.34 -1.75
N ARG A 29 18.89 -7.49 -0.46
CA ARG A 29 17.50 -7.68 -0.02
C ARG A 29 16.79 -6.33 0.03
N PHE A 30 15.66 -6.23 -0.66
CA PHE A 30 14.82 -5.04 -0.66
C PHE A 30 13.59 -5.29 0.20
N HIS A 31 13.40 -4.46 1.22
CA HIS A 31 12.17 -4.39 2.03
C HIS A 31 11.51 -3.03 1.81
N TYR A 32 10.21 -3.01 1.55
CA TYR A 32 9.43 -1.78 1.39
C TYR A 32 8.46 -1.65 2.56
N ILE A 33 8.80 -0.82 3.54
CA ILE A 33 7.99 -0.64 4.75
C ILE A 33 7.06 0.55 4.57
N VAL A 34 5.77 0.26 4.42
CA VAL A 34 4.70 1.20 4.12
C VAL A 34 3.90 1.45 5.40
N THR A 35 4.10 2.61 6.02
CA THR A 35 3.57 2.89 7.35
C THR A 35 2.47 3.93 7.36
N ASN A 36 1.28 3.58 7.84
CA ASN A 36 0.14 4.48 8.00
C ASN A 36 -0.11 5.47 6.83
N PRO A 37 -0.03 5.08 5.54
CA PRO A 37 -0.38 5.98 4.45
C PRO A 37 -1.89 6.28 4.45
N SER A 38 -2.29 7.41 3.88
CA SER A 38 -3.70 7.69 3.65
C SER A 38 -4.30 6.81 2.57
N THR A 39 -3.54 6.46 1.53
CA THR A 39 -4.02 5.65 0.38
C THR A 39 -2.97 4.67 -0.10
N TYR A 40 -3.46 3.60 -0.72
CA TYR A 40 -2.69 2.54 -1.31
C TYR A 40 -2.94 2.47 -2.82
N LEU A 41 -1.97 1.91 -3.54
CA LEU A 41 -2.12 1.60 -4.96
C LEU A 41 -2.80 0.24 -5.09
N TYR A 42 -3.96 0.19 -5.73
CA TYR A 42 -4.60 -1.04 -6.12
C TYR A 42 -4.09 -1.46 -7.49
N LEU A 43 -3.77 -2.75 -7.62
CA LEU A 43 -3.26 -3.26 -8.87
C LEU A 43 -4.34 -3.37 -9.94
N GLY A 44 -5.63 -3.31 -9.62
CA GLY A 44 -6.76 -3.43 -10.54
C GLY A 44 -7.95 -2.58 -10.09
N PRO A 45 -9.04 -2.54 -10.90
CA PRO A 45 -10.19 -1.67 -10.67
C PRO A 45 -11.05 -2.09 -9.49
N GLU A 46 -10.72 -3.16 -8.77
CA GLU A 46 -11.63 -3.71 -7.78
C GLU A 46 -11.40 -3.12 -6.40
N ARG A 47 -12.51 -2.92 -5.68
CA ARG A 47 -12.55 -2.40 -4.32
C ARG A 47 -13.39 -3.34 -3.47
N GLU A 48 -13.29 -3.20 -2.15
CA GLU A 48 -14.05 -4.04 -1.23
C GLU A 48 -15.54 -3.66 -1.30
N VAL A 49 -16.37 -4.61 -1.75
CA VAL A 49 -17.82 -4.48 -1.87
C VAL A 49 -18.45 -5.66 -1.14
N ALA A 50 -19.17 -5.38 -0.05
CA ALA A 50 -19.83 -6.38 0.79
C ALA A 50 -18.93 -7.57 1.20
N GLY A 51 -17.64 -7.30 1.50
CA GLY A 51 -16.66 -8.30 1.92
C GLY A 51 -16.00 -9.10 0.78
N THR A 52 -16.28 -8.75 -0.47
CA THR A 52 -15.62 -9.32 -1.66
C THR A 52 -14.93 -8.23 -2.49
N PHE A 53 -14.12 -8.60 -3.48
CA PHE A 53 -13.46 -7.62 -4.37
C PHE A 53 -14.03 -7.66 -5.78
N ALA A 54 -14.79 -6.62 -6.11
CA ALA A 54 -15.41 -6.41 -7.42
C ALA A 54 -15.18 -4.97 -7.89
N VAL A 55 -15.42 -4.71 -9.17
CA VAL A 55 -15.49 -3.33 -9.68
C VAL A 55 -16.68 -2.66 -8.97
N PRO A 56 -16.46 -1.59 -8.18
CA PRO A 56 -17.51 -0.93 -7.43
C PRO A 56 -18.50 -0.22 -8.37
N ASP A 57 -19.79 -0.29 -8.03
CA ASP A 57 -20.80 0.60 -8.58
C ASP A 57 -20.68 1.95 -7.84
N THR A 58 -20.09 2.95 -8.50
CA THR A 58 -19.70 4.21 -7.86
C THR A 58 -19.69 5.36 -8.87
N GLU A 59 -20.02 6.56 -8.40
CA GLU A 59 -19.91 7.82 -9.14
C GLU A 59 -18.48 8.40 -9.12
N CYS A 60 -17.54 7.73 -8.44
CA CYS A 60 -16.16 8.17 -8.38
C CYS A 60 -15.41 7.80 -9.67
N ASP A 61 -15.58 8.51 -10.78
CA ASP A 61 -14.98 8.13 -12.07
C ASP A 61 -13.45 7.93 -12.03
N ASP A 62 -12.75 8.67 -11.16
CA ASP A 62 -11.29 8.72 -11.03
C ASP A 62 -10.70 7.72 -10.00
N TYR A 63 -11.53 6.85 -9.41
CA TYR A 63 -11.08 6.02 -8.28
C TYR A 63 -9.98 4.99 -8.62
N ASP A 64 -9.84 4.69 -9.91
CA ASP A 64 -8.81 3.80 -10.45
C ASP A 64 -7.72 4.54 -11.23
N ASP A 65 -7.78 5.87 -11.28
CA ASP A 65 -6.68 6.69 -11.77
C ASP A 65 -5.52 6.69 -10.78
N TRP A 66 -4.33 7.01 -11.28
CA TRP A 66 -3.17 7.21 -10.46
C TRP A 66 -3.45 8.39 -9.52
N HIS A 67 -3.34 8.21 -8.22
CA HIS A 67 -2.40 7.33 -7.54
C HIS A 67 -3.10 6.19 -6.77
N TYR A 68 -4.38 5.96 -7.01
CA TYR A 68 -5.21 4.91 -6.38
C TYR A 68 -5.23 3.61 -7.18
N GLY A 69 -5.15 3.70 -8.50
CA GLY A 69 -5.11 2.57 -9.43
C GLY A 69 -4.10 2.76 -10.55
N LEU A 70 -4.29 2.04 -11.65
CA LEU A 70 -3.36 2.00 -12.78
C LEU A 70 -3.85 2.77 -14.01
N ARG A 71 -4.99 3.45 -13.98
CA ARG A 71 -5.40 4.37 -15.06
C ARG A 71 -4.68 5.73 -14.91
N ASP A 72 -4.69 6.53 -15.97
CA ASP A 72 -4.14 7.91 -16.05
C ASP A 72 -2.88 8.14 -15.19
N ARG A 73 -1.82 7.39 -15.47
CA ARG A 73 -0.62 7.38 -14.63
C ARG A 73 0.25 8.60 -14.88
N ASN A 74 1.04 8.98 -13.88
CA ASN A 74 2.06 10.00 -14.08
C ASN A 74 3.20 9.49 -14.99
N SER A 75 4.00 10.41 -15.52
CA SER A 75 5.08 10.09 -16.48
C SER A 75 6.12 9.09 -15.96
N TYR A 76 6.35 9.02 -14.66
CA TYR A 76 7.27 8.04 -14.07
C TYR A 76 6.69 6.63 -14.10
N ALA A 77 5.43 6.48 -13.71
CA ALA A 77 4.75 5.19 -13.73
C ALA A 77 4.43 4.73 -15.17
N ASP A 78 4.17 5.65 -16.09
CA ASP A 78 3.96 5.35 -17.52
C ASP A 78 5.20 4.88 -18.27
N ALA A 79 6.39 5.05 -17.70
CA ALA A 79 7.59 4.42 -18.25
C ALA A 79 7.54 2.88 -18.19
N LEU A 80 6.59 2.31 -17.44
CA LEU A 80 6.38 0.87 -17.32
C LEU A 80 4.99 0.46 -17.84
N ALA A 81 4.93 -0.72 -18.47
CA ALA A 81 3.66 -1.37 -18.75
C ALA A 81 2.93 -1.71 -17.43
N ALA A 82 1.60 -1.62 -17.44
CA ALA A 82 0.78 -1.95 -16.26
C ALA A 82 1.04 -3.36 -15.72
N ASP A 83 1.22 -4.34 -16.59
CA ASP A 83 1.53 -5.73 -16.20
C ASP A 83 2.88 -5.86 -15.50
N THR A 84 3.85 -5.03 -15.89
CA THR A 84 5.14 -4.94 -15.18
C THR A 84 4.95 -4.40 -13.77
N ILE A 85 4.12 -3.37 -13.59
CA ILE A 85 3.80 -2.82 -12.26
C ILE A 85 3.10 -3.87 -11.39
N ARG A 86 2.11 -4.58 -11.94
CA ARG A 86 1.41 -5.69 -11.28
C ARG A 86 2.37 -6.80 -10.85
N ALA A 87 3.23 -7.25 -11.76
CA ALA A 87 4.19 -8.30 -11.50
C ALA A 87 5.25 -7.89 -10.47
N GLN A 88 5.69 -6.63 -10.48
CA GLN A 88 6.65 -6.13 -9.50
C GLN A 88 6.03 -6.05 -8.11
N LEU A 89 4.93 -5.32 -7.95
CA LEU A 89 4.38 -5.07 -6.62
C LEU A 89 3.91 -6.36 -5.95
N SER A 90 3.25 -7.27 -6.68
CA SER A 90 2.78 -8.54 -6.13
C SER A 90 3.89 -9.44 -5.57
N ARG A 91 5.09 -9.40 -6.17
CA ARG A 91 6.22 -10.29 -5.80
C ARG A 91 7.21 -9.65 -4.83
N ARG A 92 7.13 -8.34 -4.59
CA ARG A 92 8.06 -7.60 -3.74
C ARG A 92 7.68 -7.74 -2.26
N ASP A 93 8.69 -7.79 -1.39
CA ASP A 93 8.52 -7.79 0.07
C ASP A 93 8.03 -6.41 0.52
N VAL A 94 6.72 -6.26 0.59
CA VAL A 94 6.01 -5.06 1.01
C VAL A 94 5.42 -5.30 2.39
N ARG A 95 5.94 -4.58 3.38
CA ARG A 95 5.51 -4.68 4.78
C ARG A 95 4.53 -3.55 5.05
N ILE A 96 3.28 -3.92 5.23
CA ILE A 96 2.17 -3.02 5.52
C ILE A 96 2.12 -2.83 7.04
N LEU A 97 2.85 -1.83 7.54
CA LEU A 97 3.01 -1.56 8.97
C LEU A 97 1.96 -0.54 9.43
N ILE A 98 1.01 -0.94 10.27
CA ILE A 98 -0.16 -0.11 10.57
C ILE A 98 -0.46 -0.11 12.06
N GLY A 99 -0.71 1.08 12.61
CA GLY A 99 -1.18 1.24 13.98
C GLY A 99 -2.68 1.00 14.10
N ASP A 100 -3.11 0.17 15.06
CA ASP A 100 -4.54 -0.14 15.27
C ASP A 100 -5.38 1.04 15.81
N ALA A 101 -4.72 2.06 16.34
CA ALA A 101 -5.35 3.29 16.79
C ALA A 101 -5.28 4.43 15.75
N ASP A 102 -4.78 4.19 14.52
CA ASP A 102 -4.79 5.18 13.43
C ASP A 102 -6.16 5.20 12.71
N THR A 103 -7.19 5.51 13.51
CA THR A 103 -8.59 5.48 13.11
C THR A 103 -9.18 6.87 12.85
N LEU A 104 -8.42 7.93 13.11
CA LEU A 104 -8.84 9.32 12.96
C LEU A 104 -8.69 9.80 11.51
N SER A 105 -9.51 10.78 11.12
CA SER A 105 -9.54 11.35 9.77
C SER A 105 -8.67 12.60 9.58
N ALA A 106 -7.95 13.04 10.61
CA ALA A 106 -7.05 14.19 10.50
C ALA A 106 -5.98 13.92 9.43
N SER A 107 -5.87 14.83 8.45
CA SER A 107 -4.98 14.71 7.28
C SER A 107 -5.17 13.41 6.48
N LEU A 108 -6.35 12.80 6.56
CA LEU A 108 -6.73 11.65 5.75
C LEU A 108 -7.19 12.15 4.38
N ASP A 109 -6.85 11.40 3.34
CA ASP A 109 -7.44 11.63 2.03
C ASP A 109 -8.91 11.20 2.06
N ILE A 110 -9.81 12.18 2.01
CA ILE A 110 -11.26 11.98 2.06
C ILE A 110 -11.92 12.08 0.68
N SER A 111 -11.14 12.05 -0.41
CA SER A 111 -11.68 12.00 -1.76
C SER A 111 -12.57 10.78 -1.98
N CYS A 112 -13.46 10.86 -2.97
CA CYS A 112 -14.38 9.79 -3.34
C CYS A 112 -13.64 8.45 -3.54
N GLY A 113 -12.63 8.43 -4.42
CA GLY A 113 -11.83 7.24 -4.69
C GLY A 113 -11.02 6.73 -3.50
N ALA A 114 -10.51 7.62 -2.65
CA ALA A 114 -9.79 7.21 -1.43
C ALA A 114 -10.71 6.53 -0.41
N ASN A 115 -11.97 7.00 -0.29
CA ASN A 115 -12.94 6.42 0.64
C ASN A 115 -13.36 4.99 0.26
N LEU A 116 -13.27 4.62 -1.03
CA LEU A 116 -13.47 3.23 -1.48
C LEU A 116 -12.40 2.25 -0.95
N GLN A 117 -11.29 2.76 -0.40
CA GLN A 117 -10.27 1.92 0.22
C GLN A 117 -10.59 1.61 1.69
N GLY A 118 -11.49 2.37 2.34
CA GLY A 118 -11.85 2.21 3.75
C GLY A 118 -11.97 3.52 4.53
N ALA A 119 -12.58 3.45 5.72
CA ALA A 119 -12.95 4.62 6.52
C ALA A 119 -11.77 5.37 7.18
N ASN A 120 -10.65 4.69 7.42
CA ASN A 120 -9.46 5.26 8.06
C ASN A 120 -8.20 4.48 7.66
N ARG A 121 -7.02 4.95 8.05
CA ARG A 121 -5.73 4.34 7.65
C ARG A 121 -5.61 2.90 8.10
N PHE A 122 -6.09 2.59 9.31
CA PHE A 122 -6.11 1.23 9.81
C PHE A 122 -6.91 0.30 8.91
N VAL A 123 -8.17 0.64 8.63
CA VAL A 123 -9.03 -0.14 7.73
C VAL A 123 -8.42 -0.25 6.34
N ARG A 124 -7.95 0.87 5.76
CA ARG A 124 -7.43 0.92 4.39
C ARG A 124 -6.29 -0.05 4.13
N GLY A 125 -5.32 -0.12 5.04
CA GLY A 125 -4.18 -0.98 4.81
C GLY A 125 -4.46 -2.46 5.08
N ARG A 126 -5.37 -2.78 5.99
CA ARG A 126 -5.89 -4.16 6.12
C ARG A 126 -6.71 -4.57 4.90
N THR A 127 -7.52 -3.66 4.36
CA THR A 127 -8.30 -3.90 3.12
C THR A 127 -7.37 -4.14 1.94
N LEU A 128 -6.25 -3.41 1.83
CA LEU A 128 -5.25 -3.70 0.81
C LEU A 128 -4.68 -5.11 0.94
N VAL A 129 -4.31 -5.57 2.14
CA VAL A 129 -3.76 -6.93 2.30
C VAL A 129 -4.81 -7.97 1.89
N ARG A 130 -6.07 -7.82 2.32
CA ARG A 130 -7.18 -8.68 1.86
C ARG A 130 -7.37 -8.66 0.33
N TYR A 131 -7.18 -7.49 -0.30
CA TYR A 131 -7.23 -7.37 -1.76
C TYR A 131 -6.12 -8.20 -2.41
N MET A 132 -4.90 -8.14 -1.87
CA MET A 132 -3.78 -8.94 -2.36
C MET A 132 -4.04 -10.44 -2.16
N ASP A 133 -4.54 -10.85 -0.98
CA ASP A 133 -4.91 -12.25 -0.68
C ASP A 133 -5.95 -12.78 -1.69
N ALA A 134 -6.95 -11.95 -2.02
CA ALA A 134 -8.05 -12.34 -2.89
C ALA A 134 -7.67 -12.40 -4.38
N ARG A 135 -6.68 -11.61 -4.82
CA ARG A 135 -6.41 -11.38 -6.25
C ARG A 135 -5.04 -11.85 -6.74
N TYR A 136 -4.08 -12.04 -5.84
CA TYR A 136 -2.69 -12.34 -6.19
C TYR A 136 -2.17 -13.49 -5.33
N ASP A 137 -2.48 -14.72 -5.72
CA ASP A 137 -1.98 -15.90 -5.01
C ASP A 137 -0.44 -15.87 -4.88
N GLY A 138 0.05 -16.16 -3.67
CA GLY A 138 1.46 -16.11 -3.34
C GLY A 138 2.09 -14.70 -3.33
N HIS A 139 1.31 -13.62 -3.21
CA HIS A 139 1.88 -12.28 -3.05
C HIS A 139 2.79 -12.18 -1.81
N ALA A 140 3.78 -11.28 -1.87
CA ALA A 140 4.77 -11.12 -0.80
C ALA A 140 4.47 -9.94 0.15
N HIS A 141 3.20 -9.54 0.26
CA HIS A 141 2.81 -8.50 1.22
C HIS A 141 2.62 -9.10 2.62
N ARG A 142 3.03 -8.37 3.66
CA ARG A 142 2.85 -8.78 5.06
C ARG A 142 2.09 -7.72 5.84
N GLU A 143 0.99 -8.10 6.49
CA GLU A 143 0.30 -7.24 7.47
C GLU A 143 1.10 -7.24 8.79
N MET A 144 1.43 -6.05 9.30
CA MET A 144 2.16 -5.90 10.56
C MET A 144 1.45 -4.84 11.41
N ILE A 145 0.74 -5.28 12.45
CA ILE A 145 -0.06 -4.39 13.30
C ILE A 145 0.78 -3.91 14.51
N VAL A 146 0.75 -2.60 14.76
CA VAL A 146 1.34 -1.98 15.95
C VAL A 146 0.22 -1.68 16.96
N PRO A 147 0.16 -2.38 18.10
CA PRO A 147 -0.93 -2.23 19.06
C PRO A 147 -0.87 -0.90 19.80
N GLY A 148 -2.02 -0.23 19.95
CA GLY A 148 -2.21 1.01 20.71
C GLY A 148 -1.59 2.26 20.06
N VAL A 149 -1.11 2.19 18.82
CA VAL A 149 -0.43 3.31 18.17
C VAL A 149 -1.29 3.92 17.06
N GLY A 150 -1.42 5.24 17.08
CA GLY A 150 -2.13 6.02 16.06
C GLY A 150 -1.19 6.58 14.97
N HIS A 151 -1.50 7.78 14.48
CA HIS A 151 -0.74 8.45 13.42
C HIS A 151 0.61 9.06 13.89
N SER A 152 1.43 8.28 14.59
CA SER A 152 2.71 8.71 15.18
C SER A 152 3.90 8.02 14.53
N SER A 153 4.65 8.74 13.71
CA SER A 153 5.88 8.21 13.07
C SER A 153 6.84 7.61 14.11
N ARG A 154 7.14 8.36 15.19
CA ARG A 154 8.06 7.90 16.24
C ARG A 154 7.60 6.61 16.90
N SER A 155 6.33 6.53 17.31
CA SER A 155 5.80 5.36 18.01
C SER A 155 5.73 4.14 17.10
N MET A 156 5.41 4.33 15.82
CA MET A 156 5.41 3.24 14.83
C MET A 156 6.81 2.63 14.69
N TRP A 157 7.83 3.45 14.45
CA TRP A 157 9.19 2.97 14.19
C TRP A 157 9.92 2.40 15.40
N LEU A 158 9.66 2.95 16.59
CA LEU A 158 10.30 2.49 17.83
C LEU A 158 9.54 1.35 18.52
N SER A 159 8.38 0.94 17.99
CA SER A 159 7.67 -0.24 18.48
C SER A 159 8.41 -1.54 18.16
N ALA A 160 8.13 -2.61 18.89
CA ALA A 160 8.68 -3.94 18.60
C ALA A 160 8.37 -4.38 17.16
N THR A 161 7.11 -4.24 16.73
CA THR A 161 6.69 -4.55 15.35
C THR A 161 7.38 -3.65 14.31
N GLY A 162 7.62 -2.37 14.63
CA GLY A 162 8.32 -1.46 13.74
C GLY A 162 9.80 -1.82 13.56
N LEU A 163 10.48 -2.20 14.64
CA LEU A 163 11.86 -2.69 14.59
C LEU A 163 11.95 -4.01 13.82
N ASP A 164 10.99 -4.92 14.00
CA ASP A 164 10.89 -6.14 13.21
C ASP A 164 10.60 -5.85 11.72
N ALA A 165 9.73 -4.88 11.42
CA ALA A 165 9.49 -4.45 10.05
C ALA A 165 10.75 -3.87 9.39
N LEU A 166 11.64 -3.23 10.14
CA LEU A 166 12.88 -2.63 9.62
C LEU A 166 14.02 -3.64 9.49
N PHE A 167 14.17 -4.55 10.46
CA PHE A 167 15.37 -5.37 10.63
C PHE A 167 15.10 -6.89 10.67
N GLY A 168 13.85 -7.30 10.81
CA GLY A 168 13.41 -8.69 10.75
C GLY A 168 13.43 -9.25 9.33
N ASN A 169 13.44 -10.59 9.24
CA ASN A 169 13.57 -11.34 7.99
C ASN A 169 12.20 -11.66 7.34
#